data_AF-B9E2R5-F1
#
_entry.id   AF-B9E2R5-F1
#
_cell.length_a   1.000
_cell.length_b   1.000
_cell.length_c   1.000
_cell.angle_alpha   90.00
_cell.angle_beta   90.00
_cell.angle_gamma   90.00
#
_symmetry.space_group_name_H-M   'P 1'
#
loop_
_entity.id
_entity.type
_entity.pdbx_description
1 polymer ?
#
loop_
_entity_poly.entity_id
_entity_poly.type
_entity_poly.pdbx_seq_one_letter_code
_entity_poly.pdbx_strand_id
1 'polypeptide(L)'
;MKFKEFNLVKIKHVHFYGLGELYSFLGADDLRAVLNKEEVKILYLDGLTAPEIARKLNIKKDTVEKCIQRNFSNLKCEHRVALTCRREVVKAVNYEANKYIGDSAFVKKNRSIYKTNPDGDIVINKEVAPVVTWDTPRRLANENKVKF
;
A
#
# COMPACT_ATOMS: atom_id res chain seq x y z
N MET A 1 -62.23 -39.82 -0.41
CA MET A 1 -62.97 -38.75 -1.12
C MET A 1 -63.87 -38.03 -0.11
N LYS A 2 -63.49 -36.82 0.32
CA LYS A 2 -64.36 -35.66 0.61
C LYS A 2 -63.47 -34.52 1.11
N PHE A 3 -63.26 -33.55 0.22
CA PHE A 3 -62.82 -32.20 0.52
C PHE A 3 -63.94 -31.43 1.21
N LYS A 4 -63.57 -30.50 2.11
CA LYS A 4 -64.26 -29.26 2.52
C LYS A 4 -63.53 -28.72 3.76
N GLU A 5 -63.26 -27.45 3.98
CA GLU A 5 -63.19 -26.21 3.19
C GLU A 5 -62.56 -25.20 4.16
N PHE A 6 -61.74 -24.28 3.64
CA PHE A 6 -61.09 -23.20 4.40
C PHE A 6 -62.09 -22.15 4.91
N ASN A 7 -61.82 -21.54 6.07
CA ASN A 7 -61.86 -20.07 6.30
C ASN A 7 -61.41 -19.75 7.76
N LEU A 8 -60.22 -19.19 7.98
CA LEU A 8 -59.89 -17.75 8.08
C LEU A 8 -60.54 -17.02 9.28
N VAL A 9 -59.89 -17.10 10.45
CA VAL A 9 -59.89 -15.99 11.43
C VAL A 9 -58.49 -15.84 12.03
N LYS A 10 -57.98 -14.62 11.87
CA LYS A 10 -56.78 -13.95 12.42
C LYS A 10 -56.31 -14.54 13.76
N ILE A 11 -55.02 -14.82 13.96
CA ILE A 11 -54.04 -13.86 14.50
C ILE A 11 -52.66 -14.22 13.93
N LYS A 12 -52.14 -13.41 12.99
CA LYS A 12 -50.69 -13.38 12.74
C LYS A 12 -50.07 -12.61 13.90
N HIS A 13 -49.38 -13.31 14.79
CA HIS A 13 -48.31 -12.70 15.57
C HIS A 13 -47.21 -12.32 14.56
N VAL A 14 -47.27 -11.09 14.06
CA VAL A 14 -46.19 -10.52 13.24
C VAL A 14 -45.06 -10.22 14.20
N HIS A 15 -44.17 -11.18 14.37
CA HIS A 15 -42.87 -10.92 14.98
C HIS A 15 -42.07 -10.06 14.01
N PHE A 16 -41.98 -8.78 14.34
CA PHE A 16 -40.99 -7.85 13.82
C PHE A 16 -39.59 -8.42 14.09
N TYR A 17 -38.92 -8.90 13.05
CA TYR A 17 -37.47 -8.95 12.99
C TYR A 17 -37.04 -8.23 11.71
N GLY A 18 -37.18 -6.90 11.76
CA GLY A 18 -36.55 -6.01 10.81
C GLY A 18 -35.04 -5.90 11.06
N LEU A 19 -34.35 -5.38 10.04
CA LEU A 19 -32.95 -4.93 9.99
C LEU A 19 -31.88 -5.91 9.48
N GLY A 20 -32.22 -7.14 9.10
CA GLY A 20 -31.26 -8.04 8.46
C GLY A 20 -31.06 -7.80 6.97
N GLU A 21 -32.15 -7.56 6.22
CA GLU A 21 -32.12 -7.64 4.75
C GLU A 21 -32.15 -6.28 4.02
N LEU A 22 -32.31 -5.17 4.74
CA LEU A 22 -32.23 -3.81 4.15
C LEU A 22 -30.80 -3.23 4.14
N TYR A 23 -29.85 -3.88 4.83
CA TYR A 23 -28.49 -3.38 5.03
C TYR A 23 -27.53 -3.62 3.85
N SER A 24 -27.97 -4.34 2.83
CA SER A 24 -27.18 -4.65 1.62
C SER A 24 -27.56 -3.80 0.39
N PHE A 25 -28.58 -2.93 0.49
CA PHE A 25 -29.16 -2.26 -0.69
C PHE A 25 -29.00 -0.72 -0.75
N LEU A 26 -28.67 -0.04 0.35
CA LEU A 26 -28.42 1.41 0.35
C LEU A 26 -27.01 1.70 0.87
N GLY A 27 -26.11 2.10 -0.03
CA GLY A 27 -24.71 2.38 0.29
C GLY A 27 -24.53 3.49 1.33
N ALA A 28 -23.56 3.31 2.22
CA ALA A 28 -22.85 4.36 2.96
C ALA A 28 -21.66 3.76 3.73
N ASP A 29 -20.47 3.75 3.12
CA ASP A 29 -19.25 4.43 3.56
C ASP A 29 -18.89 4.61 5.07
N ASP A 30 -19.40 3.81 6.01
CA ASP A 30 -18.95 3.89 7.42
C ASP A 30 -19.02 2.54 8.16
N LEU A 31 -18.39 1.49 7.61
CA LEU A 31 -17.65 0.61 8.50
C LEU A 31 -16.46 1.44 8.98
N ARG A 32 -16.53 2.02 10.19
CA ARG A 32 -15.33 2.48 10.89
C ARG A 32 -14.32 1.35 10.82
N ALA A 33 -13.35 1.45 9.93
CA ALA A 33 -12.26 0.49 9.82
C ALA A 33 -11.59 0.49 11.18
N VAL A 34 -11.88 -0.52 11.99
CA VAL A 34 -11.29 -0.67 13.31
C VAL A 34 -9.81 -0.92 13.04
N LEU A 35 -9.01 0.14 13.18
CA LEU A 35 -7.57 0.08 12.99
C LEU A 35 -7.02 -0.99 13.92
N ASN A 36 -6.43 -2.04 13.34
CA ASN A 36 -5.76 -3.06 14.13
C ASN A 36 -4.48 -2.47 14.74
N LYS A 37 -4.56 -2.12 16.03
CA LYS A 37 -3.47 -1.45 16.75
C LYS A 37 -2.20 -2.31 16.80
N GLU A 38 -2.35 -3.63 16.95
CA GLU A 38 -1.20 -4.52 17.06
C GLU A 38 -0.45 -4.63 15.74
N GLU A 39 -1.18 -4.63 14.62
CA GLU A 39 -0.57 -4.62 13.29
C GLU A 39 0.22 -3.33 13.04
N VAL A 40 -0.33 -2.17 13.41
CA VAL A 40 0.39 -0.88 13.34
C VAL A 40 1.65 -0.92 14.21
N LYS A 41 1.58 -1.51 15.41
CA LYS A 41 2.72 -1.63 16.32
C LYS A 41 3.84 -2.47 15.73
N ILE A 42 3.51 -3.65 15.19
CA ILE A 42 4.50 -4.54 14.56
C ILE A 42 5.21 -3.81 13.41
N LEU A 43 4.45 -3.16 12.53
CA LEU A 43 5.02 -2.42 11.40
C LEU A 43 5.85 -1.21 11.85
N TYR A 44 5.43 -0.55 12.93
CA TYR A 44 6.18 0.57 13.50
C TYR A 44 7.52 0.12 14.08
N LEU A 45 7.55 -1.01 14.79
CA LEU A 45 8.77 -1.61 15.33
C LEU A 45 9.70 -2.16 14.24
N ASP A 46 9.16 -2.56 13.09
CA ASP A 46 9.92 -2.91 11.88
C ASP A 46 10.55 -1.68 11.18
N GLY A 47 10.39 -0.49 11.77
CA GLY A 47 10.98 0.75 11.26
C GLY A 47 10.22 1.38 10.09
N LEU A 48 8.98 0.95 9.81
CA LEU A 48 8.15 1.62 8.79
C LEU A 48 7.63 2.97 9.30
N THR A 49 7.67 3.95 8.40
CA THR A 49 7.10 5.28 8.66
C THR A 49 5.58 5.28 8.53
N ALA A 50 4.89 6.23 9.15
CA ALA A 50 3.42 6.32 9.09
C ALA A 50 2.85 6.31 7.65
N PRO A 51 3.45 6.99 6.65
CA PRO A 51 3.02 6.89 5.25
C PRO A 51 3.21 5.50 4.63
N GLU A 52 4.26 4.76 5.03
CA GLU A 52 4.51 3.39 4.55
C GLU A 52 3.51 2.41 5.15
N ILE A 53 3.24 2.54 6.46
CA ILE A 53 2.22 1.77 7.16
C ILE A 53 0.85 2.04 6.55
N ALA A 54 0.52 3.31 6.31
CA ALA A 54 -0.72 3.73 5.66
C ALA A 54 -0.89 3.07 4.28
N ARG A 55 0.17 3.04 3.46
CA ARG A 55 0.15 2.35 2.15
C ARG A 55 -0.02 0.84 2.30
N LYS A 56 0.62 0.22 3.30
CA LYS A 56 0.57 -1.24 3.52
C LYS A 56 -0.81 -1.69 4.02
N LEU A 57 -1.43 -0.89 4.88
CA LEU A 57 -2.74 -1.17 5.47
C LEU A 57 -3.91 -0.60 4.66
N ASN A 58 -3.63 0.18 3.61
CA ASN A 58 -4.63 0.94 2.83
C ASN A 58 -5.49 1.88 3.71
N ILE A 59 -4.86 2.58 4.65
CA ILE A 59 -5.51 3.48 5.62
C ILE A 59 -4.99 4.91 5.43
N LYS A 60 -5.82 5.91 5.76
CA LYS A 60 -5.39 7.32 5.76
C LYS A 60 -4.19 7.53 6.70
N LYS A 61 -3.17 8.22 6.19
CA LYS A 61 -1.94 8.58 6.92
C LYS A 61 -2.25 9.20 8.29
N ASP A 62 -3.15 10.18 8.34
CA ASP A 62 -3.51 10.90 9.56
C ASP A 62 -4.06 9.98 10.66
N THR A 63 -4.77 8.91 10.27
CA THR A 63 -5.30 7.91 11.21
C THR A 63 -4.18 7.10 11.84
N VAL A 64 -3.18 6.71 11.06
CA VAL A 64 -1.99 5.99 11.54
C VAL A 64 -1.15 6.88 12.45
N GLU A 65 -0.93 8.14 12.08
CA GLU A 65 -0.19 9.10 12.91
C GLU A 65 -0.86 9.34 14.26
N LYS A 66 -2.18 9.55 14.27
CA LYS A 66 -2.95 9.67 15.52
C LYS A 66 -2.88 8.40 16.37
N CYS A 67 -2.88 7.22 15.75
CA CYS A 67 -2.71 5.97 16.49
C CYS A 67 -1.33 5.86 17.14
N ILE A 68 -0.26 6.16 16.39
CA ILE A 68 1.11 6.12 16.90
C ILE A 68 1.30 7.12 18.03
N GLN A 69 0.83 8.35 17.86
CA GLN A 69 0.96 9.40 18.88
C GLN A 69 0.26 9.03 20.19
N ARG A 70 -0.92 8.42 20.12
CA ARG A 70 -1.74 8.08 21.29
C ARG A 70 -1.28 6.80 22.01
N ASN A 71 -0.77 5.80 21.28
CA ASN A 71 -0.53 4.46 21.84
C ASN A 71 0.96 4.06 21.90
N PHE A 72 1.81 4.61 21.04
CA PHE A 72 3.19 4.12 20.83
C PHE A 72 4.25 5.22 21.01
N SER A 73 3.94 6.26 21.77
CA SER A 73 4.86 7.37 22.06
C SER A 73 6.14 6.91 22.76
N ASN A 74 6.06 5.82 23.54
CA ASN A 74 7.16 5.15 24.22
C ASN A 74 8.09 4.36 23.27
N LEU A 75 7.58 3.87 22.14
CA LEU A 75 8.33 3.02 21.19
C LEU A 75 9.18 3.83 20.19
N LYS A 76 9.25 5.16 20.33
CA LYS A 76 9.98 6.04 19.40
C LYS A 76 11.46 5.72 19.30
N CYS A 77 12.10 5.36 20.42
CA CYS A 77 13.52 5.03 20.43
C CYS A 77 13.80 3.75 19.64
N GLU A 78 13.02 2.70 19.89
CA GLU A 78 13.11 1.42 19.18
C GLU A 78 12.87 1.61 17.68
N HIS A 79 11.83 2.37 17.30
CA HIS A 79 11.55 2.70 15.91
C HIS A 79 12.72 3.40 15.21
N ARG A 80 13.40 4.35 15.87
CA ARG A 80 14.56 5.05 15.30
C ARG A 80 15.74 4.12 15.04
N VAL A 81 15.98 3.16 15.92
CA VAL A 81 17.01 2.13 15.74
C VAL A 81 16.65 1.27 14.53
N ALA A 82 15.43 0.73 14.48
CA ALA A 82 14.96 -0.09 13.36
C ALA A 82 15.02 0.64 12.01
N LEU A 83 14.60 1.91 11.97
CA LEU A 83 14.69 2.76 10.77
C LEU A 83 16.13 2.92 10.28
N THR A 84 17.08 3.10 11.22
CA THR A 84 18.50 3.25 10.89
C THR A 84 19.07 1.94 10.37
N CYS A 85 18.82 0.82 11.06
CA CYS A 85 19.24 -0.51 10.62
C CYS A 85 18.73 -0.80 9.20
N ARG A 86 17.44 -0.55 8.92
CA ARG A 86 16.87 -0.77 7.60
C ARG A 86 17.52 0.09 6.52
N ARG A 87 17.83 1.35 6.81
CA ARG A 87 18.55 2.24 5.88
C ARG A 87 19.94 1.71 5.57
N GLU A 88 20.68 1.24 6.58
CA GLU A 88 22.01 0.68 6.38
C GLU A 88 21.96 -0.64 5.59
N VAL A 89 20.97 -1.50 5.83
CA VAL A 89 20.74 -2.71 5.02
C VAL A 89 20.50 -2.35 3.56
N VAL A 90 19.61 -1.39 3.27
CA VAL A 90 19.34 -0.96 1.89
C VAL A 90 20.59 -0.37 1.24
N LYS A 91 21.38 0.42 1.96
CA LYS A 91 22.66 0.95 1.45
C LYS A 91 23.65 -0.16 1.11
N ALA A 92 23.83 -1.13 2.02
CA ALA A 92 24.75 -2.25 1.81
C ALA A 92 24.32 -3.11 0.62
N VAL A 93 23.02 -3.42 0.51
CA VAL A 93 22.45 -4.16 -0.62
C VAL A 93 22.65 -3.41 -1.94
N ASN A 94 22.40 -2.10 -1.97
CA ASN A 94 22.64 -1.29 -3.17
C ASN A 94 24.13 -1.20 -3.52
N TYR A 95 25.01 -1.14 -2.53
CA TYR A 95 26.46 -1.12 -2.74
C TYR A 95 26.92 -2.42 -3.41
N GLU A 96 26.51 -3.57 -2.90
CA GLU A 96 26.86 -4.87 -3.48
C GLU A 96 26.26 -5.04 -4.89
N ALA A 97 25.01 -4.62 -5.12
CA ALA A 97 24.39 -4.68 -6.44
C ALA A 97 25.13 -3.84 -7.49
N ASN A 98 25.61 -2.65 -7.10
CA ASN A 98 26.29 -1.72 -8.00
C ASN A 98 27.81 -1.94 -8.10
N LYS A 99 28.36 -2.92 -7.38
CA LYS A 99 29.81 -3.15 -7.26
C LYS A 99 30.50 -3.45 -8.58
N TYR A 100 29.84 -4.23 -9.45
CA TYR A 100 30.43 -4.71 -10.71
C TYR A 100 30.00 -3.89 -11.92
N ILE A 101 28.74 -3.43 -11.95
CA ILE A 101 28.21 -2.63 -13.04
C ILE A 101 27.42 -1.45 -12.47
N GLY A 102 27.83 -0.23 -12.83
CA GLY A 102 27.10 0.97 -12.46
C GLY A 102 25.92 1.23 -13.39
N ASP A 103 24.94 2.00 -12.90
CA ASP A 103 23.71 2.35 -13.61
C ASP A 103 23.94 2.85 -15.05
N SER A 104 24.92 3.75 -15.24
CA SER A 104 25.21 4.31 -16.56
C SER A 104 25.75 3.27 -17.55
N ALA A 105 26.59 2.34 -17.08
CA ALA A 105 27.10 1.25 -17.89
C ALA A 105 26.00 0.24 -18.21
N PHE A 106 25.16 -0.09 -17.22
CA PHE A 106 24.01 -0.98 -17.39
C PHE A 106 23.05 -0.45 -18.47
N VAL A 107 22.68 0.83 -18.38
CA VAL A 107 21.78 1.48 -19.35
C VAL A 107 22.37 1.50 -20.75
N LYS A 108 23.69 1.75 -20.87
CA LYS A 108 24.38 1.74 -22.17
C LYS A 108 24.41 0.35 -22.80
N LYS A 109 24.59 -0.72 -22.01
CA LYS A 109 24.64 -2.09 -22.51
C LYS A 109 23.26 -2.65 -22.84
N ASN A 110 22.24 -2.28 -22.07
CA ASN A 110 20.87 -2.76 -22.23
C ASN A 110 19.96 -1.69 -22.86
N ARG A 111 20.37 -1.07 -23.97
CA ARG A 111 19.65 0.10 -24.54
C ARG A 111 18.22 -0.23 -25.01
N SER A 112 17.94 -1.49 -25.37
CA SER A 112 16.65 -1.94 -25.88
C SER A 112 15.49 -1.77 -24.91
N ILE A 113 15.73 -1.89 -23.60
CA ILE A 113 14.68 -1.76 -22.57
C ILE A 113 14.39 -0.31 -22.18
N TYR A 114 15.12 0.65 -22.75
CA TYR A 114 14.99 2.07 -22.43
C TYR A 114 14.47 2.88 -23.62
N LYS A 115 13.85 4.01 -23.31
CA LYS A 115 13.51 5.07 -24.27
C LYS A 115 14.08 6.40 -23.82
N THR A 116 14.34 7.27 -24.78
CA THR A 116 14.81 8.64 -24.53
C THR A 116 13.63 9.59 -24.59
N ASN A 117 13.39 10.31 -23.50
CA ASN A 117 12.38 11.37 -23.46
C ASN A 117 12.87 12.60 -24.25
N PRO A 118 11.97 13.51 -24.67
CA PRO A 118 12.35 14.77 -25.32
C PRO A 118 13.35 15.61 -24.52
N ASP A 119 13.27 15.51 -23.19
CA ASP A 119 14.19 16.14 -22.23
C ASP A 119 15.64 15.60 -22.27
N GLY A 120 15.88 14.52 -23.02
CA GLY A 120 17.16 13.79 -23.05
C GLY A 120 17.32 12.76 -21.93
N ASP A 121 16.38 12.67 -20.99
CA ASP A 121 16.38 11.64 -19.94
C ASP A 121 16.13 10.26 -20.52
N ILE A 122 16.87 9.25 -20.04
CA ILE A 122 16.67 7.86 -20.44
C ILE A 122 15.85 7.15 -19.37
N VAL A 123 14.70 6.60 -19.74
CA VAL A 123 13.75 5.95 -18.82
C VAL A 123 13.34 4.57 -19.34
N ILE A 124 12.97 3.65 -18.44
CA ILE A 124 12.52 2.31 -18.83
C ILE A 124 11.29 2.42 -19.74
N ASN A 125 11.31 1.68 -20.85
CA ASN A 125 10.13 1.50 -21.69
C ASN A 125 9.26 0.36 -21.14
N LYS A 126 8.16 0.72 -20.47
CA LYS A 126 7.21 -0.25 -19.89
C LYS A 126 6.51 -1.13 -20.94
N GLU A 127 6.48 -0.73 -22.20
CA GLU A 127 5.91 -1.54 -23.29
C GLU A 127 6.82 -2.72 -23.64
N VAL A 128 8.14 -2.49 -23.64
CA VAL A 128 9.15 -3.51 -23.95
C VAL A 128 9.47 -4.35 -22.72
N ALA A 129 9.61 -3.71 -21.57
CA ALA A 129 9.94 -4.35 -20.30
C ALA A 129 8.90 -3.96 -19.24
N PRO A 130 7.73 -4.65 -19.22
CA PRO A 130 6.67 -4.36 -18.26
C PRO A 130 7.06 -4.73 -16.82
N VAL A 131 7.85 -5.81 -16.67
CA VAL A 131 8.34 -6.30 -15.38
C VAL A 131 9.85 -6.14 -15.37
N VAL A 132 10.36 -5.47 -14.35
CA VAL A 132 11.79 -5.26 -14.12
C VAL A 132 12.14 -5.60 -12.69
N THR A 133 13.35 -6.09 -12.49
CA THR A 133 13.87 -6.40 -11.16
C THR A 133 14.06 -5.12 -10.34
N TRP A 134 14.28 -5.29 -9.03
CA TRP A 134 14.40 -4.15 -8.11
C TRP A 134 15.69 -3.35 -8.33
N ASP A 135 16.76 -4.00 -8.80
CA ASP A 135 18.10 -3.46 -9.04
C ASP A 135 18.25 -2.80 -10.42
N THR A 136 17.31 -3.04 -11.35
CA THR A 136 17.38 -2.45 -12.69
C THR A 136 17.25 -0.91 -12.60
N PRO A 137 18.22 -0.14 -13.14
CA PRO A 137 18.19 1.31 -13.12
C PRO A 137 16.95 1.86 -13.85
N ARG A 138 16.14 2.67 -13.18
CA ARG A 138 14.85 3.13 -13.74
C ARG A 138 14.95 4.37 -14.61
N ARG A 139 15.91 5.24 -14.30
CA ARG A 139 16.13 6.52 -14.98
C ARG A 139 17.60 6.88 -14.92
N LEU A 140 18.13 7.32 -16.07
CA LEU A 140 19.40 8.03 -16.15
C LEU A 140 19.10 9.48 -16.52
N ALA A 141 19.41 10.40 -15.61
CA ALA A 141 19.16 11.82 -15.80
C ALA A 141 20.19 12.43 -16.76
N ASN A 142 19.72 13.32 -17.63
CA ASN A 142 20.60 14.11 -18.49
C ASN A 142 21.21 15.27 -17.68
N GLU A 143 22.53 15.28 -17.54
CA GLU A 143 23.27 16.34 -16.85
C GLU A 143 23.19 17.68 -17.60
N ASN A 144 23.01 17.65 -18.93
CA ASN A 144 22.95 18.84 -19.77
C ASN A 144 21.54 19.39 -19.96
N LYS A 145 20.59 19.04 -19.08
CA LYS A 145 19.22 19.51 -19.19
C LYS A 145 19.16 21.01 -18.89
N VAL A 146 18.84 21.82 -19.89
CA VAL A 146 18.58 23.25 -19.71
C VAL A 146 17.31 23.37 -18.86
N LYS A 147 17.47 23.91 -17.64
CA LYS A 147 16.34 24.26 -16.78
C LYS A 147 15.81 25.61 -17.28
N PHE A 148 14.70 25.59 -17.98
CA PHE A 148 13.92 26.78 -18.29
C PHE A 148 13.13 27.23 -17.04
#